data_AF-A0A3L7XPX2-F1
#
_entry.id   AF-A0A3L7XPX2-F1
#
_cell.length_a   1.000
_cell.length_b   1.000
_cell.length_c   1.000
_cell.angle_alpha   90.00
_cell.angle_beta   90.00
_cell.angle_gamma   90.00
#
_symmetry.space_group_name_H-M   'P 1'
#
loop_
_entity.id
_entity.type
_entity.pdbx_description
1 polymer ?
#
loop_
_entity_poly.entity_id
_entity_poly.type
_entity_poly.pdbx_seq_one_letter_code
_entity_poly.pdbx_strand_id
1 'polypeptide(L)'
;MPAAAQALLAQYRVPHPERLIVSFFGAGVTLNNLEQIVAELAPGSSELMCHPGVVDAQLQHSSSYCAERGLELEYLTHARARGALEVNGVELITFAQL
;
A
#
# COMPACT_ATOMS: atom_id res chain seq x y z
N MET A 1 -8.73 -13.49 -3.93
CA MET A 1 -8.31 -14.02 -5.25
C MET A 1 -9.22 -15.17 -5.65
N PRO A 2 -9.47 -15.42 -6.95
CA PRO A 2 -10.18 -16.61 -7.41
C PRO A 2 -9.43 -17.90 -7.02
N ALA A 3 -10.16 -18.97 -6.67
CA ALA A 3 -9.56 -20.24 -6.23
C ALA A 3 -8.59 -20.84 -7.26
N ALA A 4 -8.88 -20.68 -8.56
CA ALA A 4 -7.98 -21.13 -9.63
C ALA A 4 -6.63 -20.40 -9.63
N ALA A 5 -6.62 -19.09 -9.33
CA ALA A 5 -5.36 -18.33 -9.23
C ALA A 5 -4.54 -18.81 -8.02
N GLN A 6 -5.20 -19.08 -6.89
CA GLN A 6 -4.53 -19.55 -5.69
C GLN A 6 -3.92 -20.96 -5.87
N ALA A 7 -4.59 -21.84 -6.60
CA ALA A 7 -4.05 -23.15 -6.96
C ALA A 7 -2.79 -23.04 -7.84
N LEU A 8 -2.78 -22.10 -8.80
CA LEU A 8 -1.62 -21.86 -9.66
C LEU A 8 -0.44 -21.29 -8.87
N LEU A 9 -0.68 -20.30 -7.99
CA LEU A 9 0.37 -19.73 -7.14
C LEU A 9 1.02 -20.81 -6.26
N ALA A 10 0.21 -21.71 -5.67
CA ALA A 10 0.70 -22.83 -4.89
C ALA A 10 1.47 -23.86 -5.75
N GLN A 11 0.93 -24.21 -6.92
CA GLN A 11 1.55 -25.18 -7.84
C GLN A 11 2.94 -24.72 -8.28
N TYR A 12 3.08 -23.44 -8.62
CA TYR A 12 4.34 -22.86 -9.10
C TYR A 12 5.21 -22.26 -7.99
N ARG A 13 4.77 -22.30 -6.73
CA ARG A 13 5.46 -21.74 -5.57
C ARG A 13 5.89 -20.28 -5.81
N VAL A 14 4.99 -19.49 -6.38
CA VAL A 14 5.26 -18.08 -6.67
C VAL A 14 5.22 -17.31 -5.34
N PRO A 15 6.32 -16.68 -4.90
CA PRO A 15 6.30 -15.84 -3.71
C PRO A 15 5.34 -14.68 -3.89
N HIS A 16 4.47 -14.45 -2.92
CA HIS A 16 3.50 -13.35 -2.96
C HIS A 16 3.11 -12.90 -1.55
N PRO A 17 2.69 -11.64 -1.38
CA PRO A 17 2.06 -11.18 -0.15
C PRO A 17 0.81 -11.98 0.15
N GLU A 18 0.54 -12.28 1.42
CA GLU A 18 -0.69 -12.98 1.79
C GLU A 18 -1.95 -12.12 1.59
N ARG A 19 -1.78 -10.80 1.68
CA ARG A 19 -2.87 -9.81 1.58
C ARG A 19 -2.47 -8.65 0.68
N LEU A 20 -3.43 -8.18 -0.10
CA LEU A 20 -3.34 -6.94 -0.86
C LEU A 20 -4.35 -5.94 -0.29
N ILE A 21 -3.87 -4.74 0.03
CA ILE A 21 -4.64 -3.66 0.61
C ILE A 21 -4.77 -2.56 -0.44
N VAL A 22 -6.01 -2.30 -0.86
CA VAL A 22 -6.34 -1.33 -1.93
C VAL A 22 -7.17 -0.15 -1.43
N SER A 23 -7.40 -0.04 -0.12
CA SER A 23 -8.25 0.97 0.50
C SER A 23 -7.60 2.35 0.63
N PHE A 24 -6.28 2.46 0.47
CA PHE A 24 -5.57 3.75 0.40
C PHE A 24 -5.60 4.30 -1.04
N PHE A 25 -6.80 4.62 -1.53
CA PHE A 25 -7.02 5.08 -2.90
C PHE A 25 -8.24 5.99 -2.99
N GLY A 26 -8.24 6.94 -3.92
CA GLY A 26 -9.32 7.92 -4.09
C GLY A 26 -9.65 8.66 -2.78
N ALA A 27 -10.92 8.61 -2.37
CA ALA A 27 -11.38 9.19 -1.11
C ALA A 27 -10.73 8.56 0.15
N GLY A 28 -10.12 7.37 0.02
CA GLY A 28 -9.38 6.70 1.08
C GLY A 28 -7.98 7.27 1.33
N VAL A 29 -7.49 8.20 0.51
CA VAL A 29 -6.18 8.84 0.71
C VAL A 29 -6.27 9.87 1.84
N THR A 30 -6.23 9.36 3.07
CA THR A 30 -6.19 10.16 4.30
C THR A 30 -5.16 9.57 5.25
N LEU A 31 -4.51 10.43 6.03
CA LEU A 31 -3.54 9.98 7.04
C LEU A 31 -4.19 9.04 8.08
N ASN A 32 -5.42 9.32 8.50
CA ASN A 32 -6.13 8.48 9.45
C ASN A 32 -6.41 7.08 8.89
N ASN A 33 -6.84 6.96 7.62
CA ASN A 33 -7.02 5.66 6.99
C ASN A 33 -5.69 4.89 6.90
N LEU A 34 -4.58 5.57 6.59
CA LEU A 34 -3.26 4.93 6.56
C LEU A 34 -2.85 4.38 7.94
N GLU A 35 -3.08 5.14 9.02
CA GLU A 35 -2.84 4.67 10.38
C GLU A 35 -3.75 3.50 10.76
N GLN A 36 -5.03 3.54 10.38
CA GLN A 36 -5.97 2.44 10.61
C GLN A 36 -5.56 1.17 9.87
N ILE A 37 -5.17 1.28 8.60
CA ILE A 37 -4.65 0.17 7.80
C ILE A 37 -3.47 -0.50 8.54
N VAL A 38 -2.53 0.30 9.06
CA VAL A 38 -1.37 -0.23 9.79
C VAL A 38 -1.78 -0.91 11.10
N ALA A 39 -2.72 -0.33 11.85
CA ALA A 39 -3.21 -0.89 13.11
C ALA A 39 -4.01 -2.20 12.94
N GLU A 40 -4.59 -2.43 11.76
CA GLU A 40 -5.42 -3.59 11.46
C GLU A 40 -4.66 -4.71 10.72
N LEU A 41 -3.34 -4.57 10.50
CA LEU A 41 -2.54 -5.60 9.83
C LEU A 41 -2.53 -6.90 10.63
N ALA A 42 -2.94 -7.99 9.98
CA ALA A 42 -2.79 -9.33 10.51
C ALA A 42 -1.32 -9.80 10.38
N PRO A 43 -0.85 -10.73 11.25
CA PRO A 43 0.46 -11.36 11.13
C PRO A 43 0.68 -11.99 9.75
N GLY A 44 1.92 -11.93 9.23
CA GLY A 44 2.27 -12.32 7.87
C GLY A 44 2.56 -11.11 6.98
N SER A 45 2.59 -11.31 5.67
CA SER A 45 2.92 -10.24 4.71
C SER A 45 1.67 -9.59 4.12
N SER A 46 1.67 -8.25 4.08
CA SER A 46 0.65 -7.46 3.40
C SER A 46 1.31 -6.49 2.43
N GLU A 47 0.72 -6.31 1.25
CA GLU A 47 1.10 -5.28 0.29
C GLU A 47 0.07 -4.16 0.32
N LEU A 48 0.55 -2.92 0.49
CA LEU A 48 -0.27 -1.72 0.35
C LEU A 48 -0.07 -1.15 -1.06
N MET A 49 -1.13 -1.15 -1.86
CA MET A 49 -1.14 -0.45 -3.15
C MET A 49 -1.13 1.06 -2.90
N CYS A 50 -0.21 1.76 -3.58
CA CYS A 50 -0.14 3.22 -3.54
C CYS A 50 0.46 3.77 -4.86
N HIS A 51 0.29 5.08 -5.07
CA HIS A 51 0.68 5.83 -6.26
C HIS A 51 1.30 7.20 -5.91
N PRO A 52 2.20 7.31 -4.90
CA PRO A 52 2.77 8.60 -4.53
C PRO A 52 3.44 9.28 -5.73
N GLY A 53 3.28 10.59 -5.85
CA GLY A 53 3.85 11.35 -6.96
C GLY A 53 3.83 12.85 -6.73
N VAL A 54 4.83 13.54 -7.27
CA VAL A 54 4.86 15.00 -7.33
C VAL A 54 3.88 15.46 -8.39
N VAL A 55 2.96 16.35 -8.02
CA VAL A 55 1.93 16.88 -8.94
C VAL A 55 2.51 17.99 -9.80
N ASP A 56 3.18 17.58 -10.89
CA ASP A 56 3.70 18.47 -11.92
C ASP A 56 2.79 18.52 -13.17
N ALA A 57 3.13 19.40 -14.11
CA ALA A 57 2.35 19.58 -15.34
C ALA A 57 2.29 18.31 -16.20
N GLN A 58 3.33 17.48 -16.18
CA GLN A 58 3.34 16.23 -16.94
C GLN A 58 2.33 15.24 -16.36
N LEU A 59 2.32 15.06 -15.03
CA LEU A 59 1.40 14.17 -14.35
C LEU A 59 -0.05 14.63 -14.50
N GLN A 60 -0.29 15.94 -14.38
CA GLN A 60 -1.61 16.55 -14.62
C GLN A 60 -2.12 16.29 -16.04
N HIS A 61 -1.22 16.25 -17.03
CA HIS A 61 -1.59 15.97 -18.42
C HIS A 61 -1.83 14.47 -18.67
N SER A 62 -1.05 13.59 -18.05
CA SER A 62 -1.04 12.15 -18.37
C SER A 62 -1.97 11.29 -17.52
N SER A 63 -2.48 11.78 -16.39
CA SER A 63 -3.27 10.98 -15.44
C SER A 63 -4.47 11.75 -14.89
N SER A 64 -5.66 11.15 -15.00
CA SER A 64 -6.83 11.63 -14.26
C SER A 64 -6.68 11.46 -12.74
N TYR A 65 -5.87 10.48 -12.31
CA TYR A 65 -5.48 10.27 -10.92
C TYR A 65 -4.18 11.01 -10.63
N CYS A 66 -4.25 12.34 -10.47
CA CYS A 66 -3.08 13.19 -10.24
C CYS A 66 -3.08 13.86 -8.86
N ALA A 67 -4.22 14.42 -8.42
CA ALA A 67 -4.30 15.21 -7.19
C ALA A 67 -4.01 14.35 -5.95
N GLU A 68 -4.59 13.15 -5.91
CA GLU A 68 -4.44 12.20 -4.82
C GLU A 68 -2.99 11.72 -4.68
N ARG A 69 -2.22 11.63 -5.76
CA ARG A 69 -0.82 11.19 -5.71
C ARG A 69 0.07 12.10 -4.87
N GLY A 70 -0.23 13.41 -4.85
CA GLY A 70 0.44 14.36 -3.98
C GLY A 70 0.12 14.12 -2.51
N LEU A 71 -1.15 13.85 -2.20
CA LEU A 71 -1.59 13.50 -0.83
C LEU A 71 -1.00 12.15 -0.39
N GLU A 72 -0.95 11.17 -1.28
CA GLU A 72 -0.31 9.88 -1.01
C GLU A 72 1.17 10.07 -0.65
N LEU A 73 1.91 10.88 -1.42
CA LEU A 73 3.30 11.21 -1.13
C LEU A 73 3.46 11.90 0.24
N GLU A 74 2.60 12.87 0.54
CA GLU A 74 2.60 13.57 1.83
C GLU A 74 2.36 12.59 2.99
N TYR A 75 1.32 11.77 2.91
CA TYR A 75 0.93 10.89 4.03
C TYR A 75 1.85 9.69 4.21
N LEU A 76 2.36 9.10 3.13
CA LEU A 76 3.33 7.98 3.20
C LEU A 76 4.68 8.42 3.78
N THR A 77 5.02 9.72 3.68
CA THR A 77 6.24 10.30 4.26
C THR A 77 5.99 11.02 5.58
N HIS A 78 4.75 11.07 6.05
CA HIS A 78 4.39 11.78 7.27
C HIS A 78 4.92 11.05 8.52
N ALA A 79 5.43 11.81 9.50
CA ALA A 79 6.02 11.26 10.72
C ALA A 79 5.04 10.36 11.50
N ARG A 80 3.74 10.69 11.49
CA ARG A 80 2.69 9.85 12.09
C ARG A 80 2.57 8.47 11.43
N ALA A 81 2.67 8.38 10.10
CA ALA A 81 2.63 7.10 9.41
C ALA A 81 3.85 6.24 9.80
N ARG A 82 5.03 6.85 9.91
CA ARG A 82 6.23 6.18 10.46
C ARG A 82 5.99 5.68 11.88
N GLY A 83 5.47 6.52 12.77
CA GLY A 83 5.18 6.17 14.15
C GLY A 83 4.13 5.04 14.27
N ALA A 84 3.14 5.00 13.39
CA ALA A 84 2.16 3.91 13.36
C ALA A 84 2.82 2.56 13.05
N LEU A 85 3.79 2.51 12.12
CA LEU A 85 4.53 1.28 11.84
C LEU A 85 5.31 0.81 13.08
N GLU A 86 6.01 1.74 13.74
CA GLU A 86 6.81 1.44 14.93
C GLU A 86 5.95 0.92 16.09
N VAL A 87 4.84 1.60 16.40
CA VAL A 87 3.92 1.23 17.50
C VAL A 87 3.28 -0.14 17.27
N ASN A 88 2.98 -0.49 16.02
CA ASN A 88 2.36 -1.76 15.67
C ASN A 88 3.38 -2.87 15.35
N GLY A 89 4.68 -2.60 15.49
CA GLY A 89 5.73 -3.58 15.22
C GLY A 89 5.77 -4.05 13.76
N VAL A 90 5.42 -3.17 12.83
CA VAL A 90 5.35 -3.48 11.40
C VAL A 90 6.71 -3.21 10.75
N GLU A 91 7.27 -4.25 10.15
CA GLU A 91 8.49 -4.17 9.34
C GLU A 91 8.15 -3.87 7.88
N LEU A 92 8.85 -2.91 7.28
CA LEU A 92 8.79 -2.66 5.84
C LEU A 92 9.74 -3.62 5.13
N ILE A 93 9.18 -4.49 4.30
CA ILE A 93 9.91 -5.48 3.51
C ILE A 93 9.83 -5.18 2.02
N THR A 94 10.67 -5.85 1.23
CA THR A 94 10.58 -5.90 -0.24
C THR A 94 10.12 -7.28 -0.70
N PHE A 95 9.68 -7.41 -1.95
CA PHE A 95 9.32 -8.71 -2.54
C PHE A 95 10.46 -9.75 -2.50
N ALA A 96 11.72 -9.34 -2.34
CA ALA A 96 12.85 -10.26 -2.21
C ALA A 96 12.89 -11.03 -0.87
N GLN A 97 12.06 -10.63 0.11
CA GLN A 97 11.96 -11.27 1.44
C GLN A 97 10.73 -12.18 1.58
N LEU A 98 10.01 -12.43 0.47
CA LEU A 98 8.83 -13.31 0.42
C LEU A 98 9.20 -14.75 0.00
#